data_AF-A0A8B9EK88-F1
#
_entry.id   AF-A0A8B9EK88-F1
#
_cell.length_a   1.000
_cell.length_b   1.000
_cell.length_c   1.000
_cell.angle_alpha   90.00
_cell.angle_beta   90.00
_cell.angle_gamma   90.00
#
_symmetry.space_group_name_H-M   'P 1'
#
loop_
_entity.id
_entity.type
_entity.pdbx_description
1 polymer ?
#
loop_
_entity_poly.entity_id
_entity_poly.type
_entity_poly.pdbx_seq_one_letter_code
_entity_poly.pdbx_strand_id
1 'polypeptide(L)'
;MPQWGIMAYPVFAGTLQEYYGEERVLVNNKCKCTTVTSKFVPSKENPNEEILERNIRITVPLRSRQNISDPTSPLRTTFVYRMAELCKKCDPVEVELGGEIYEAQQSTSCNEPETCYTYNREKCYTTTFPFIYHGETKHIQAALTPASCYAD
;
A
#
# COMPACT_ATOMS: atom_id res chain seq x y z
N MET A 1 2.57 72.29 -1.58
CA MET A 1 2.94 70.93 -1.12
C MET A 1 1.69 70.06 -1.13
N PRO A 2 1.58 69.04 -2.00
CA PRO A 2 0.61 67.97 -1.78
C PRO A 2 1.33 66.69 -1.33
N GLN A 3 0.71 66.07 -0.33
CA GLN A 3 1.12 64.90 0.43
C GLN A 3 1.18 63.64 -0.47
N TRP A 4 2.30 62.92 -0.46
CA TRP A 4 2.40 61.61 -1.10
C TRP A 4 1.92 60.54 -0.12
N GLY A 5 0.74 59.98 -0.35
CA GLY A 5 0.22 58.85 0.42
C GLY A 5 0.88 57.56 -0.03
N ILE A 6 1.68 56.95 0.85
CA ILE A 6 2.25 55.62 0.62
C ILE A 6 1.12 54.60 0.80
N MET A 7 0.60 54.06 -0.31
CA MET A 7 -0.26 52.87 -0.27
C MET A 7 0.61 51.65 0.07
N ALA A 8 0.54 51.20 1.31
CA ALA A 8 1.05 49.90 1.70
C ALA A 8 0.12 48.82 1.15
N TYR A 9 0.56 48.13 0.10
CA TYR A 9 -0.10 46.91 -0.35
C TYR A 9 0.24 45.79 0.63
N PRO A 10 -0.76 45.10 1.23
CA PRO A 10 -0.48 43.88 1.97
C PRO A 10 0.01 42.83 0.98
N VAL A 11 1.28 42.45 1.08
CA VAL A 11 1.79 41.24 0.44
C VAL A 11 1.12 40.08 1.15
N PHE A 12 0.08 39.52 0.52
CA PHE A 12 -0.48 38.23 0.92
C PHE A 12 0.58 37.18 0.60
N ALA A 13 1.50 36.98 1.53
CA ALA A 13 2.33 35.79 1.54
C ALA A 13 1.38 34.62 1.82
N GLY A 14 1.01 33.89 0.76
CA GLY A 14 0.31 32.62 0.91
C GLY A 14 1.10 31.76 1.89
N THR A 15 0.48 31.44 3.02
CA THR A 15 1.12 30.65 4.07
C THR A 15 1.43 29.27 3.54
N LEU A 16 2.72 28.96 3.35
CA LEU A 16 3.30 27.62 3.14
C LEU A 16 3.09 26.68 4.35
N GLN A 17 1.98 26.83 5.06
CA GLN A 17 1.81 26.29 6.41
C GLN A 17 1.03 24.96 6.44
N GLU A 18 0.50 24.50 5.30
CA GLU A 18 -0.27 23.25 5.20
C GLU A 18 0.58 21.97 5.11
N TYR A 19 1.91 22.07 4.92
CA TYR A 19 2.74 20.86 4.72
C TYR A 19 3.52 20.41 5.97
N TYR A 20 3.53 21.21 7.03
CA TYR A 20 4.31 20.89 8.23
C TYR A 20 3.56 19.92 9.15
N GLY A 21 3.95 18.66 9.07
CA GLY A 21 3.68 17.68 10.11
C GLY A 21 2.52 16.72 9.88
N GLU A 22 1.87 16.75 8.72
CA GLU A 22 0.90 15.71 8.32
C GLU A 22 1.64 14.42 7.90
N GLU A 23 1.29 13.32 8.56
CA GLU A 23 1.81 12.00 8.23
C GLU A 23 1.14 11.47 6.95
N ARG A 24 1.95 11.13 5.94
CA ARG A 24 1.48 10.59 4.66
C ARG A 24 1.75 9.11 4.58
N VAL A 25 0.76 8.34 4.12
CA VAL A 25 0.93 6.92 3.81
C VAL A 25 1.55 6.79 2.43
N LEU A 26 2.77 6.27 2.37
CA LEU A 26 3.48 5.99 1.12
C LEU A 26 3.16 4.61 0.59
N VAL A 27 3.03 3.62 1.48
CA VAL A 27 2.74 2.23 1.14
C VAL A 27 1.75 1.66 2.13
N ASN A 28 0.73 0.99 1.60
CA ASN A 28 -0.18 0.14 2.38
C ASN A 28 -0.33 -1.22 1.68
N ASN A 29 0.64 -2.11 1.89
CA ASN A 29 0.66 -3.41 1.23
C ASN A 29 -0.10 -4.44 2.09
N LYS A 30 -1.30 -4.84 1.61
CA LYS A 30 -2.16 -5.86 2.26
C LYS A 30 -1.64 -7.30 2.13
N CYS A 31 -0.80 -7.57 1.12
CA CYS A 31 -0.25 -8.90 0.81
C CYS A 31 0.88 -9.31 1.78
N LYS A 32 1.77 -8.37 2.11
CA LYS A 32 2.87 -8.50 3.08
C LYS A 32 2.60 -7.77 4.41
N CYS A 33 1.37 -7.30 4.64
CA CYS A 33 0.94 -6.56 5.84
C CYS A 33 1.96 -5.52 6.33
N THR A 34 2.36 -4.63 5.41
CA THR A 34 3.37 -3.59 5.67
C THR A 34 2.78 -2.20 5.39
N THR A 35 2.97 -1.29 6.34
CA THR A 35 2.61 0.12 6.20
C THR A 35 3.87 0.96 6.26
N VAL A 36 4.04 1.87 5.30
CA VAL A 36 5.13 2.85 5.30
C VAL A 36 4.52 4.23 5.29
N THR A 37 4.90 5.06 6.26
CA THR A 37 4.48 6.45 6.35
C THR A 37 5.68 7.38 6.34
N SER A 38 5.45 8.65 6.00
CA SER A 38 6.48 9.68 6.02
C SER A 38 5.93 11.00 6.56
N LYS A 39 6.77 11.73 7.27
CA LYS A 39 6.45 13.05 7.84
C LYS A 39 7.71 13.92 7.86
N PHE A 40 7.55 15.19 7.49
CA PHE A 40 8.60 16.19 7.72
C PHE A 40 8.46 16.75 9.13
N VAL A 41 9.56 16.78 9.88
CA VAL A 41 9.63 17.29 11.25
C VAL A 41 10.74 18.34 11.31
N PRO A 42 10.49 19.53 11.89
CA PRO A 42 11.54 20.54 12.02
C PRO A 42 12.68 20.02 12.91
N SER A 43 13.92 20.30 12.51
CA SER A 43 15.09 19.92 13.30
C SER A 43 15.11 20.67 14.64
N LYS A 44 15.49 19.97 15.71
CA LYS A 44 15.66 20.58 17.04
C LYS A 44 16.94 21.39 17.14
N GLU A 45 17.95 21.08 16.32
CA GLU A 45 19.25 21.74 16.36
C GLU A 45 19.32 22.96 15.42
N ASN A 46 18.69 22.86 14.24
CA ASN A 46 18.73 23.93 13.22
C ASN A 46 17.31 24.29 12.75
N PRO A 47 16.81 25.50 13.04
CA PRO A 47 15.48 25.95 12.62
C PRO A 47 15.29 26.03 11.10
N ASN A 48 16.37 26.06 10.32
CA ASN A 48 16.33 26.12 8.86
C ASN A 48 16.37 24.73 8.20
N GLU A 49 16.38 23.65 8.97
CA GLU A 49 16.44 22.28 8.46
C GLU A 49 15.18 21.48 8.83
N GLU A 50 14.78 20.60 7.92
CA GLU A 50 13.71 19.64 8.11
C GLU A 50 14.23 18.22 8.01
N ILE A 51 13.75 17.36 8.90
CA ILE A 51 14.06 15.95 8.94
C ILE A 51 12.89 15.20 8.32
N LEU A 52 13.19 14.39 7.29
CA LEU A 52 12.22 13.46 6.73
C LEU A 52 12.21 12.17 7.55
N GLU A 53 11.23 12.04 8.44
CA GLU A 53 10.97 10.80 9.15
C GLU A 53 10.22 9.82 8.24
N ARG A 54 10.65 8.55 8.25
CA ARG A 54 9.96 7.45 7.58
C ARG A 54 9.70 6.33 8.58
N ASN A 55 8.44 6.03 8.85
CA ASN A 55 8.05 4.95 9.75
C ASN A 55 7.63 3.72 8.94
N ILE A 56 8.20 2.58 9.27
CA ILE A 56 7.91 1.30 8.63
C ILE A 56 7.32 0.35 9.68
N ARG A 57 6.06 -0.05 9.48
CA ARG A 57 5.34 -1.00 10.34
C ARG A 57 5.13 -2.30 9.58
N ILE A 58 5.66 -3.39 10.12
CA ILE A 58 5.53 -4.75 9.56
C ILE A 58 4.81 -5.64 10.57
N THR A 59 3.76 -6.33 10.13
CA THR A 59 3.09 -7.35 10.94
C THR A 59 3.45 -8.74 10.43
N VAL A 60 4.16 -9.52 11.26
CA VAL A 60 4.64 -10.85 10.88
C VAL A 60 3.62 -11.94 11.27
N PRO A 61 3.04 -12.67 10.31
CA PRO A 61 2.06 -13.72 10.59
C PRO A 61 2.77 -15.04 10.94
N LEU A 62 2.92 -15.32 12.24
CA LEU A 62 3.65 -16.47 12.78
C LEU A 62 3.07 -17.84 12.41
N ARG A 63 1.81 -17.90 11.98
CA ARG A 63 1.11 -19.13 11.56
C ARG A 63 0.79 -19.17 10.06
N SER A 64 1.34 -18.24 9.29
CA SER A 64 1.18 -18.24 7.84
C SER A 64 1.92 -19.40 7.20
N ARG A 65 1.36 -19.87 6.09
CA ARG A 65 1.90 -20.94 5.25
C ARG A 65 2.80 -20.33 4.18
N GLN A 66 3.72 -21.13 3.61
CA GLN A 66 4.56 -20.65 2.50
C GLN A 66 3.71 -20.25 1.29
N ASN A 67 2.74 -21.09 0.93
CA ASN A 67 1.69 -20.77 -0.03
C ASN A 67 0.37 -20.63 0.75
N ILE A 68 -0.14 -19.41 0.88
CA ILE A 68 -1.37 -19.15 1.66
C ILE A 68 -2.62 -19.79 1.03
N SER A 69 -2.61 -20.09 -0.26
CA SER A 69 -3.73 -20.76 -0.94
C SER A 69 -3.69 -22.28 -0.78
N ASP A 70 -2.54 -22.83 -0.38
CA ASP A 70 -2.35 -24.26 -0.15
C ASP A 70 -2.20 -24.55 1.35
N PRO A 71 -3.24 -25.10 2.00
CA PRO A 71 -3.22 -25.39 3.43
C PRO A 71 -2.21 -26.49 3.81
N THR A 72 -1.74 -27.28 2.84
CA THR A 72 -0.77 -28.36 3.06
C THR A 72 0.68 -27.88 3.08
N SER A 73 0.93 -26.67 2.56
CA SER A 73 2.27 -26.11 2.52
C SER A 73 2.85 -25.89 3.94
N PRO A 74 4.18 -25.98 4.11
CA PRO A 74 4.78 -25.81 5.43
C PRO A 74 4.60 -24.37 5.96
N LEU A 75 4.79 -24.20 7.27
CA LEU A 75 4.80 -22.87 7.87
C LEU A 75 5.95 -22.03 7.31
N ARG A 76 5.68 -20.74 7.12
CA ARG A 76 6.70 -19.77 6.68
C ARG A 76 7.51 -19.32 7.88
N THR A 77 8.83 -19.48 7.78
CA THR A 77 9.80 -19.05 8.80
C THR A 77 10.64 -17.85 8.36
N THR A 78 10.71 -17.58 7.06
CA THR A 78 11.49 -16.48 6.49
C THR A 78 10.58 -15.47 5.78
N PHE A 79 10.76 -14.20 6.12
CA PHE A 79 9.99 -13.08 5.58
C PHE A 79 10.96 -12.04 5.02
N VAL A 80 10.82 -11.71 3.74
CA VAL A 80 11.72 -10.79 3.03
C VAL A 80 10.94 -9.61 2.50
N TYR A 81 11.30 -8.41 2.96
CA TYR A 81 10.67 -7.16 2.60
C TYR A 81 11.66 -6.30 1.83
N ARG A 82 11.45 -6.14 0.52
CA ARG A 82 12.24 -5.23 -0.30
C ARG A 82 11.45 -3.96 -0.53
N MET A 83 12.01 -2.80 -0.19
CA MET A 83 11.32 -1.52 -0.37
C MET A 83 10.94 -1.26 -1.83
N ALA A 84 11.78 -1.67 -2.79
CA ALA A 84 11.46 -1.55 -4.22
C ALA A 84 10.20 -2.35 -4.61
N GLU A 85 10.01 -3.54 -4.04
CA GLU A 85 8.81 -4.36 -4.28
C GLU A 85 7.57 -3.78 -3.57
N LEU A 86 7.76 -3.22 -2.38
CA LEU A 86 6.68 -2.65 -1.58
C LEU A 86 6.15 -1.33 -2.15
N CYS A 87 7.02 -0.51 -2.74
CA CYS A 87 6.70 0.80 -3.30
C CYS A 87 6.25 0.76 -4.77
N LYS A 88 6.18 -0.43 -5.40
CA LYS A 88 5.74 -0.56 -6.79
C LYS A 88 4.29 -0.07 -6.92
N LYS A 89 4.02 0.71 -7.96
CA LYS A 89 2.67 1.18 -8.32
C LYS A 89 2.29 0.55 -9.67
N CYS A 90 1.41 -0.43 -9.59
CA CYS A 90 1.01 -1.24 -10.74
C CYS A 90 -0.38 -0.91 -11.26
N ASP A 91 -1.13 -0.08 -10.54
CA ASP A 91 -2.41 0.42 -11.01
C ASP A 91 -2.15 1.42 -12.15
N PRO A 92 -2.82 1.27 -13.31
CA PRO A 92 -2.70 2.23 -14.39
C PRO A 92 -3.25 3.59 -13.94
N VAL A 93 -2.63 4.65 -14.43
CA VAL A 93 -3.05 6.02 -14.18
C VAL A 93 -3.28 6.74 -15.49
N GLU A 94 -4.31 7.58 -15.53
CA GLU A 94 -4.58 8.45 -16.67
C GLU A 94 -3.68 9.69 -16.60
N VAL A 95 -3.05 10.02 -17.74
CA VAL A 95 -2.18 11.19 -17.89
C VAL A 95 -2.63 11.96 -19.13
N GLU A 96 -2.88 13.25 -18.97
CA GLU A 96 -3.22 14.13 -20.09
C GLU A 96 -1.95 14.70 -20.72
N LEU A 97 -1.78 14.47 -22.02
CA LEU A 97 -0.67 15.00 -22.82
C LEU A 97 -1.24 15.64 -24.09
N GLY A 98 -1.10 16.97 -24.20
CA GLY A 98 -1.53 17.69 -25.41
C GLY A 98 -3.05 17.69 -25.65
N GLY A 99 -3.86 17.56 -24.59
CA GLY A 99 -5.32 17.52 -24.67
C GLY A 99 -5.90 16.13 -24.92
N GLU A 100 -5.07 15.08 -24.95
CA GLU A 100 -5.49 13.69 -25.04
C GLU A 100 -5.13 12.92 -23.76
N ILE A 101 -5.99 11.98 -23.36
CA ILE A 101 -5.82 11.16 -22.15
C ILE A 101 -5.19 9.82 -22.53
N TYR A 102 -4.10 9.47 -21.84
CA TYR A 102 -3.36 8.22 -22.03
C TYR A 102 -3.34 7.41 -20.73
N GLU A 103 -3.51 6.09 -20.81
CA GLU A 103 -3.23 5.21 -19.67
C GLU A 103 -1.72 4.90 -19.62
N ALA A 104 -1.11 5.16 -18.47
CA ALA A 104 0.29 4.91 -18.21
C ALA A 104 0.47 4.05 -16.96
N GLN A 105 1.47 3.16 -16.99
CA GLN A 105 1.89 2.39 -15.83
C GLN A 105 3.10 3.06 -15.19
N GLN A 106 3.08 3.26 -13.87
CA GLN A 106 4.14 3.98 -13.14
C GLN A 106 5.33 3.10 -12.72
N SER A 107 5.27 1.79 -12.96
CA SER A 107 6.29 0.82 -12.56
C SER A 107 6.58 -0.16 -13.70
N THR A 108 7.81 -0.69 -13.75
CA THR A 108 8.28 -1.56 -14.83
C THR A 108 8.06 -3.05 -14.59
N SER A 109 7.89 -3.50 -13.33
CA SER A 109 7.89 -4.92 -12.94
C SER A 109 6.59 -5.39 -12.28
N CYS A 110 5.44 -5.12 -12.92
CA CYS A 110 4.13 -5.46 -12.36
C CYS A 110 3.61 -6.86 -12.71
N ASN A 111 4.25 -7.54 -13.68
CA ASN A 111 3.83 -8.86 -14.15
C ASN A 111 4.41 -10.02 -13.32
N GLU A 112 5.24 -9.74 -12.33
CA GLU A 112 5.86 -10.77 -11.50
C GLU A 112 4.89 -11.27 -10.42
N PRO A 113 4.77 -12.60 -10.23
CA PRO A 113 3.91 -13.14 -9.19
C PRO A 113 4.43 -12.76 -7.80
N GLU A 114 3.65 -11.97 -7.06
CA GLU A 114 3.97 -11.61 -5.69
C GLU A 114 3.52 -12.70 -4.72
N THR A 115 4.44 -13.14 -3.86
CA THR A 115 4.10 -14.09 -2.79
C THR A 115 3.56 -13.34 -1.57
N CYS A 116 2.30 -13.58 -1.22
CA CYS A 116 1.67 -12.98 -0.04
C CYS A 116 1.98 -13.74 1.26
N TYR A 117 2.07 -12.98 2.35
CA TYR A 117 2.30 -13.50 3.71
C TYR A 117 1.00 -13.51 4.51
N THR A 118 0.07 -12.62 4.19
CA THR A 118 -1.24 -12.49 4.84
C THR A 118 -2.38 -12.59 3.83
N TYR A 119 -3.54 -13.04 4.31
CA TYR A 119 -4.79 -12.94 3.57
C TYR A 119 -5.26 -11.49 3.53
N ASN A 120 -5.79 -11.05 2.39
CA ASN A 120 -6.54 -9.80 2.31
C ASN A 120 -7.98 -10.03 2.77
N ARG A 121 -8.44 -9.26 3.77
CA ARG A 121 -9.80 -9.36 4.32
C ARG A 121 -10.90 -9.12 3.27
N GLU A 122 -10.61 -8.37 2.21
CA GLU A 122 -11.56 -8.06 1.13
C GLU A 122 -11.58 -9.10 0.02
N LYS A 123 -10.66 -10.07 0.03
CA LYS A 123 -10.57 -11.10 -1.01
C LYS A 123 -11.03 -12.45 -0.46
N CYS A 124 -11.79 -13.19 -1.26
CA CYS A 124 -12.12 -14.58 -0.98
C CYS A 124 -10.95 -15.49 -1.38
N TYR A 125 -10.48 -16.31 -0.45
CA TYR A 125 -9.49 -17.35 -0.71
C TYR A 125 -10.16 -18.71 -0.53
N THR A 126 -10.00 -19.58 -1.51
CA THR A 126 -10.59 -20.93 -1.51
C THR A 126 -9.55 -21.98 -1.85
N THR A 127 -9.78 -23.20 -1.40
CA THR A 127 -9.02 -24.38 -1.80
C THR A 127 -9.96 -25.47 -2.29
N THR A 128 -9.45 -26.39 -3.11
CA THR A 128 -10.22 -27.54 -3.61
C THR A 128 -9.57 -28.81 -3.10
N PHE A 129 -10.36 -29.74 -2.60
CA PHE A 129 -9.86 -31.03 -2.14
C PHE A 129 -10.77 -32.18 -2.60
N PRO A 130 -10.21 -33.37 -2.83
CA PRO A 130 -11.00 -34.55 -3.17
C PRO A 130 -11.77 -35.04 -1.93
N PHE A 131 -13.05 -35.32 -2.11
CA PHE A 131 -13.96 -35.86 -1.11
C PHE A 131 -14.70 -37.05 -1.69
N ILE A 132 -14.71 -38.17 -0.97
CA ILE A 132 -15.34 -39.42 -1.44
C ILE A 132 -16.76 -39.48 -0.91
N TYR A 133 -17.74 -39.62 -1.82
CA TYR A 133 -19.16 -39.74 -1.50
C TYR A 133 -19.79 -40.81 -2.39
N HIS A 134 -20.41 -41.84 -1.79
CA HIS A 134 -20.97 -43.01 -2.50
C HIS A 134 -20.00 -43.69 -3.47
N GLY A 135 -18.72 -43.75 -3.13
CA GLY A 135 -17.68 -44.37 -3.97
C GLY A 135 -17.18 -43.49 -5.12
N GLU A 136 -17.75 -42.30 -5.31
CA GLU A 136 -17.28 -41.32 -6.29
C GLU A 136 -16.39 -40.27 -5.61
N THR A 137 -15.25 -39.93 -6.23
CA THR A 137 -14.40 -38.81 -5.81
C THR A 137 -14.93 -37.51 -6.40
N LYS A 138 -15.44 -36.63 -5.55
CA LYS A 138 -15.89 -35.27 -5.91
C LYS A 138 -14.86 -34.25 -5.45
N HIS A 139 -14.56 -33.27 -6.29
CA HIS A 139 -13.70 -32.15 -5.91
C HIS A 139 -14.59 -31.06 -5.31
N ILE A 140 -14.45 -30.83 -4.01
CA ILE A 140 -15.25 -29.85 -3.27
C ILE A 140 -14.39 -28.64 -2.96
N GLN A 141 -14.96 -27.45 -3.15
CA GLN A 141 -14.34 -26.18 -2.82
C GLN A 141 -14.67 -25.80 -1.37
N ALA A 142 -13.66 -25.36 -0.61
CA ALA A 142 -13.83 -24.80 0.74
C ALA A 142 -13.21 -23.41 0.84
N ALA A 143 -13.86 -22.55 1.62
CA ALA A 143 -13.38 -21.20 1.91
C ALA A 143 -12.30 -21.23 2.99
N LEU A 144 -11.13 -20.68 2.67
CA LEU A 144 -10.04 -20.41 3.62
C LEU A 144 -10.33 -19.14 4.43
N THR A 145 -11.07 -18.19 3.85
CA THR A 145 -11.50 -16.94 4.49
C THR A 145 -13.02 -16.77 4.42
N PRO A 146 -13.80 -17.47 5.27
CA PRO A 146 -15.26 -17.56 5.12
C PRO A 146 -15.97 -16.20 5.13
N ALA A 147 -15.50 -15.25 5.95
CA ALA A 147 -16.11 -13.93 6.09
C ALA A 147 -16.10 -13.09 4.79
N SER A 148 -15.21 -13.38 3.84
CA SER A 148 -15.08 -12.66 2.56
C SER A 148 -15.58 -13.45 1.35
N CYS A 149 -16.19 -14.63 1.56
CA CYS A 149 -16.58 -15.57 0.52
C CYS A 149 -18.11 -15.76 0.39
N TYR A 150 -18.90 -14.86 0.97
CA TYR A 150 -20.35 -14.86 0.74
C TYR A 150 -20.63 -14.35 -0.68
N ALA A 151 -21.54 -15.03 -1.37
CA ALA A 151 -22.11 -14.49 -2.60
C ALA A 151 -23.01 -13.30 -2.26
N ASP A 152 -22.97 -12.26 -3.09
CA ASP A 152 -23.89 -11.12 -2.99
C ASP A 152 -25.33 -11.53 -3.35
#